data_AF-A0A7Y2PJB9-F1
#
_entry.id   AF-A0A7Y2PJB9-F1
#
_cell.length_a   1.000
_cell.length_b   1.000
_cell.length_c   1.000
_cell.angle_alpha   90.00
_cell.angle_beta   90.00
_cell.angle_gamma   90.00
#
_symmetry.space_group_name_H-M   'P 1'
#
loop_
_entity.id
_entity.type
_entity.pdbx_description
1 polymer ?
#
loop_
_entity_poly.entity_id
_entity_poly.type
_entity_poly.pdbx_seq_one_letter_code
_entity_poly.pdbx_strand_id
1 'polypeptide(L)'
;QRGYVISEQWVPSGPFALKDLYSTSGNGDIEVTVEGPNGERQVYVQSFSSVPYMLREGQQSYAVTAGQYRPADGALNPQKPGFVQGTYRRGLTDGTTLFGGTIVSEQYHSVLAGFAHDFSGFGAISLDVTHAISDDMGPDSKTLSGQSFRFRYSKSIDLTDTSFSLIGYRYSTSGYYSFNEAINARANNSLEPYVDETLTESAMYTPYLSGHMKSSFTANVSQQFGSYGGMYANLTKTDYWNLAKSNTSVQLGYSFSVGRASYNLGLAQNSGVGDDIRSVSLSVSIPLG
;
A
#
# COMPACT_ATOMS: atom_id res chain seq x y z
N GLN A 1 3.09 -6.16 7.99
CA GLN A 1 3.32 -6.00 6.54
C GLN A 1 3.56 -7.37 5.92
N ARG A 2 2.77 -7.75 4.89
CA ARG A 2 2.75 -9.15 4.39
C ARG A 2 2.72 -10.14 5.57
N GLY A 3 1.86 -9.79 6.54
CA GLY A 3 1.66 -10.33 7.90
C GLY A 3 2.86 -10.89 8.69
N TYR A 4 4.06 -10.41 8.38
CA TYR A 4 5.08 -10.23 9.40
C TYR A 4 4.76 -8.97 10.22
N VAL A 5 4.83 -9.09 11.54
CA VAL A 5 4.74 -7.94 12.46
C VAL A 5 5.98 -7.08 12.25
N ILE A 6 5.79 -5.87 11.70
CA ILE A 6 6.89 -4.91 11.48
C ILE A 6 7.03 -3.90 12.62
N SER A 7 5.96 -3.72 13.39
CA SER A 7 5.90 -2.84 14.56
C SER A 7 4.72 -3.27 15.40
N GLU A 8 4.91 -3.34 16.71
CA GLU A 8 3.87 -3.58 17.70
C GLU A 8 4.13 -2.63 18.87
N GLN A 9 3.15 -1.80 19.21
CA GLN A 9 3.29 -0.85 20.31
C GLN A 9 1.93 -0.54 20.94
N TRP A 10 1.95 -0.36 22.26
CA TRP A 10 0.81 0.18 22.98
C TRP A 10 0.65 1.66 22.65
N VAL A 11 -0.54 2.03 22.16
CA VAL A 11 -0.90 3.42 21.91
C VAL A 11 -1.95 3.88 22.93
N PRO A 12 -1.89 5.14 23.39
CA PRO A 12 -2.93 5.68 24.24
C PRO A 12 -4.26 5.76 23.47
N SER A 13 -5.37 5.71 24.21
CA SER A 13 -6.71 5.87 23.61
C SER A 13 -6.86 7.25 22.93
N GLY A 14 -7.35 7.26 21.69
CA GLY A 14 -7.54 8.49 20.89
C GLY A 14 -6.82 8.46 19.54
N PRO A 15 -6.75 9.58 18.80
CA PRO A 15 -5.94 9.67 17.60
C PRO A 15 -4.46 9.46 17.95
N PHE A 16 -3.79 8.61 17.19
CA PHE A 16 -2.37 8.35 17.32
C PHE A 16 -1.69 8.45 15.95
N ALA A 17 -0.39 8.76 15.96
CA ALA A 17 0.43 8.76 14.76
C ALA A 17 1.67 7.90 15.02
N LEU A 18 1.87 6.88 14.19
CA LEU A 18 3.10 6.10 14.17
C LEU A 18 4.11 6.84 13.29
N LYS A 19 5.06 7.54 13.92
CA LYS A 19 6.10 8.32 13.21
C LYS A 19 7.37 7.51 12.95
N ASP A 20 7.62 6.51 13.77
CA ASP A 20 8.89 5.78 13.81
C ASP A 20 8.76 4.35 13.26
N LEU A 21 8.06 4.21 12.13
CA LEU A 21 8.13 2.97 11.37
C LEU A 21 9.44 2.95 10.61
N TYR A 22 10.30 1.97 10.89
CA TYR A 22 11.48 1.73 10.06
C TYR A 22 11.02 1.58 8.61
N SER A 23 11.64 2.34 7.71
CA SER A 23 11.43 2.19 6.28
C SER A 23 11.90 0.79 5.88
N THR A 24 11.00 -0.18 5.92
CA THR A 24 11.27 -1.47 5.32
C THR A 24 11.42 -1.17 3.83
N SER A 25 12.57 -1.50 3.26
CA SER A 25 12.85 -1.38 1.83
C SER A 25 11.90 -2.22 0.95
N GLY A 26 10.93 -2.91 1.56
CA GLY A 26 9.89 -3.68 0.93
C GLY A 26 8.74 -2.79 0.48
N ASN A 27 8.61 -2.63 -0.84
CA ASN A 27 7.35 -2.20 -1.46
C ASN A 27 6.25 -3.19 -1.07
N GLY A 28 5.27 -2.79 -0.28
CA GLY A 28 4.12 -3.64 0.05
C GLY A 28 3.20 -2.99 1.08
N ASP A 29 1.90 -3.23 0.94
CA ASP A 29 0.89 -2.62 1.80
C ASP A 29 1.08 -3.03 3.26
N ILE A 30 0.86 -2.08 4.16
CA ILE A 30 0.95 -2.27 5.61
C ILE A 30 -0.46 -2.52 6.12
N GLU A 31 -0.72 -3.77 6.49
CA GLU A 31 -1.86 -4.08 7.34
C GLU A 31 -1.60 -3.54 8.75
N VAL A 32 -2.56 -2.77 9.27
CA VAL A 32 -2.58 -2.21 10.61
C VAL A 32 -3.75 -2.83 11.35
N THR A 33 -3.45 -3.52 12.44
CA THR A 33 -4.45 -4.07 13.35
C THR A 33 -4.41 -3.29 14.65
N VAL A 34 -5.53 -2.69 15.04
CA VAL A 34 -5.72 -1.99 16.30
C VAL A 34 -6.60 -2.86 17.19
N GLU A 35 -6.04 -3.37 18.29
CA GLU A 35 -6.76 -4.19 19.27
C GLU A 35 -7.15 -3.34 20.49
N GLY A 36 -8.45 -3.28 20.77
CA GLY A 36 -9.01 -2.61 21.93
C GLY A 36 -8.90 -3.45 23.21
N PRO A 37 -9.00 -2.82 24.40
CA PRO A 37 -8.92 -3.53 25.68
C PRO A 37 -10.09 -4.51 25.92
N ASN A 38 -11.16 -4.40 25.13
CA ASN A 38 -12.31 -5.32 25.09
C ASN A 38 -12.09 -6.51 24.12
N GLY A 39 -10.93 -6.63 23.48
CA GLY A 39 -10.63 -7.64 22.49
C GLY A 39 -11.16 -7.35 21.07
N GLU A 40 -11.80 -6.19 20.87
CA GLU A 40 -12.28 -5.76 19.54
C GLU A 40 -11.09 -5.38 18.64
N ARG A 41 -11.05 -5.91 17.42
CA ARG A 41 -9.96 -5.67 16.46
C ARG A 41 -10.44 -4.87 15.27
N GLN A 42 -9.77 -3.76 14.99
CA GLN A 42 -9.94 -2.99 13.78
C GLN A 42 -8.75 -3.23 12.85
N VAL A 43 -9.00 -3.81 11.68
CA VAL A 43 -7.96 -4.10 10.68
C VAL A 43 -8.17 -3.19 9.47
N TYR A 44 -7.12 -2.49 9.05
CA TYR A 44 -7.12 -1.72 7.82
C TYR A 44 -5.78 -1.81 7.11
N VAL A 45 -5.80 -1.62 5.79
CA VAL A 45 -4.61 -1.70 4.94
C VAL A 45 -4.21 -0.30 4.51
N GLN A 46 -3.05 0.15 4.97
CA GLN A 46 -2.41 1.39 4.53
C GLN A 46 -1.43 1.07 3.40
N SER A 47 -1.71 1.56 2.19
CA SER A 47 -0.80 1.39 1.06
C SER A 47 0.54 2.07 1.34
N PHE A 48 1.64 1.31 1.31
CA PHE A 48 2.98 1.87 1.48
C PHE A 48 3.38 2.60 0.20
N SER A 49 3.38 3.93 0.31
CA SER A 49 3.47 4.84 -0.82
C SER A 49 4.77 5.64 -0.73
N SER A 50 5.80 5.23 -1.47
CA SER A 50 7.01 6.03 -1.64
C SER A 50 6.84 7.03 -2.79
N VAL A 51 7.47 8.19 -2.63
CA VAL A 51 7.62 9.28 -3.61
C VAL A 51 8.07 8.70 -4.98
N PRO A 52 7.68 9.32 -6.12
CA PRO A 52 8.15 8.95 -7.45
C PRO A 52 9.64 8.56 -7.48
N TYR A 53 9.95 7.46 -8.17
CA TYR A 53 11.28 6.86 -8.25
C TYR A 53 12.28 7.74 -9.04
N MET A 54 12.56 8.94 -8.56
CA MET A 54 13.45 9.92 -9.20
C MET A 54 14.88 9.80 -8.68
N LEU A 55 15.82 10.00 -9.59
CA LEU A 55 17.25 10.10 -9.33
C LEU A 55 17.75 11.44 -9.87
N ARG A 56 18.80 11.99 -9.25
CA ARG A 56 19.47 13.16 -9.83
C ARG A 56 20.12 12.78 -11.15
N GLU A 57 20.26 13.75 -12.03
CA GLU A 57 20.93 13.58 -13.32
C GLU A 57 22.29 12.87 -13.17
N GLY A 58 22.56 11.90 -14.03
CA GLY A 58 23.79 11.11 -14.03
C GLY A 58 23.84 10.02 -12.97
N GLN A 59 22.94 10.01 -11.99
CA GLN A 59 22.85 8.93 -11.01
C GLN A 59 22.15 7.70 -11.60
N GLN A 60 22.58 6.53 -11.14
CA GLN A 60 21.99 5.25 -11.47
C GLN A 60 21.83 4.41 -10.22
N SER A 61 20.74 3.65 -10.17
CA SER A 61 20.46 2.70 -9.10
C SER A 61 20.05 1.39 -9.72
N TYR A 62 20.71 0.31 -9.32
CA TYR A 62 20.41 -1.04 -9.78
C TYR A 62 20.37 -1.99 -8.59
N ALA A 63 19.51 -2.98 -8.66
CA ALA A 63 19.46 -4.05 -7.68
C ALA A 63 19.13 -5.37 -8.38
N VAL A 64 19.86 -6.41 -8.01
CA VAL A 64 19.61 -7.78 -8.44
C VAL A 64 19.45 -8.62 -7.19
N THR A 65 18.32 -9.32 -7.11
CA THR A 65 17.97 -10.20 -5.99
C THR A 65 17.68 -11.57 -6.56
N ALA A 66 18.26 -12.61 -5.97
CA ALA A 66 17.95 -14.00 -6.30
C ALA A 66 17.73 -14.76 -5.00
N GLY A 67 16.72 -15.61 -4.96
CA GLY A 67 16.40 -16.37 -3.75
C GLY A 67 15.11 -17.16 -3.90
N GLN A 68 14.62 -17.68 -2.79
CA GLN A 68 13.34 -18.36 -2.73
C GLN A 68 12.29 -17.44 -2.12
N TYR A 69 11.08 -17.48 -2.67
CA TYR A 69 9.96 -16.76 -2.09
C TYR A 69 9.64 -17.29 -0.69
N ARG A 70 9.50 -16.37 0.28
CA ARG A 70 9.08 -16.71 1.64
C ARG A 70 7.64 -16.23 1.84
N PRO A 71 6.65 -17.14 1.84
CA PRO A 71 5.28 -16.78 2.17
C PRO A 71 5.21 -16.36 3.64
N ALA A 72 4.17 -15.58 3.96
CA ALA A 72 3.93 -15.13 5.31
C ALA A 72 3.41 -16.27 6.21
N ASP A 73 3.58 -16.11 7.53
CA ASP A 73 3.16 -17.13 8.49
C ASP A 73 1.63 -17.29 8.46
N GLY A 74 1.16 -18.53 8.25
CA GLY A 74 -0.27 -18.87 8.10
C GLY A 74 -0.73 -19.17 6.67
N ALA A 75 0.14 -19.12 5.65
CA ALA A 75 -0.23 -19.53 4.29
C ALA A 75 -0.55 -21.03 4.20
N LEU A 76 -1.73 -21.38 3.66
CA LEU A 76 -2.26 -22.74 3.56
C LEU A 76 -1.37 -23.70 2.74
N ASN A 77 -0.56 -23.17 1.82
CA ASN A 77 0.41 -23.95 1.05
C ASN A 77 1.65 -23.11 0.73
N PRO A 78 2.82 -23.41 1.34
CA PRO A 78 4.01 -22.59 1.19
C PRO A 78 4.79 -23.00 -0.05
N GLN A 79 4.25 -22.75 -1.25
CA GLN A 79 5.10 -22.77 -2.44
C GLN A 79 6.20 -21.73 -2.26
N LYS A 80 7.47 -22.17 -2.36
CA LYS A 80 8.67 -21.34 -2.23
C LYS A 80 9.44 -21.32 -3.54
N PRO A 81 8.85 -20.85 -4.65
CA PRO A 81 9.53 -20.84 -5.94
C PRO A 81 10.80 -20.01 -5.85
N GLY A 82 11.84 -20.48 -6.54
CA GLY A 82 13.04 -19.68 -6.79
C GLY A 82 12.70 -18.53 -7.73
N PHE A 83 13.21 -17.35 -7.45
CA PHE A 83 13.02 -16.17 -8.30
C PHE A 83 14.32 -15.38 -8.44
N VAL A 84 14.39 -14.64 -9.55
CA VAL A 84 15.36 -13.59 -9.80
C VAL A 84 14.60 -12.31 -10.09
N GLN A 85 14.96 -11.23 -9.41
CA GLN A 85 14.42 -9.90 -9.62
C GLN A 85 15.55 -8.95 -10.00
N GLY A 86 15.37 -8.20 -11.08
CA GLY A 86 16.26 -7.12 -11.49
C GLY A 86 15.51 -5.80 -11.51
N THR A 87 16.13 -4.72 -11.02
CA THR A 87 15.62 -3.36 -11.17
C THR A 87 16.74 -2.42 -11.60
N TYR A 88 16.42 -1.48 -12.46
CA TYR A 88 17.36 -0.48 -12.96
C TYR A 88 16.67 0.88 -13.06
N ARG A 89 17.35 1.94 -12.65
CA ARG A 89 16.87 3.33 -12.70
C ARG A 89 18.02 4.24 -13.09
N ARG A 90 17.76 5.24 -13.91
CA ARG A 90 18.75 6.22 -14.36
C ARG A 90 18.15 7.62 -14.40
N GLY A 91 18.78 8.54 -13.68
CA GLY A 91 18.50 9.97 -13.77
C GLY A 91 19.10 10.52 -15.06
N LEU A 92 18.25 11.09 -15.89
CA LEU A 92 18.56 11.80 -17.11
C LEU A 92 18.55 13.31 -16.86
N THR A 93 18.76 14.08 -17.93
CA THR A 93 18.66 15.54 -17.91
C THR A 93 17.24 16.00 -17.58
N ASP A 94 17.12 17.27 -17.18
CA ASP A 94 15.85 17.98 -17.02
C ASP A 94 14.88 17.31 -16.03
N GLY A 95 15.40 16.77 -14.92
CA GLY A 95 14.57 16.17 -13.87
C GLY A 95 13.87 14.88 -14.27
N THR A 96 14.29 14.23 -15.36
CA THR A 96 13.69 12.98 -15.84
C THR A 96 14.43 11.78 -15.27
N THR A 97 13.71 10.74 -14.88
CA THR A 97 14.29 9.44 -14.50
C THR A 97 13.58 8.33 -15.26
N LEU A 98 14.34 7.49 -15.96
CA LEU A 98 13.82 6.26 -16.54
C LEU A 98 14.06 5.11 -15.58
N PHE A 99 13.11 4.19 -15.52
CA PHE A 99 13.25 3.00 -14.70
C PHE A 99 12.57 1.78 -15.33
N GLY A 100 13.09 0.62 -14.98
CA GLY A 100 12.55 -0.66 -15.39
C GLY A 100 12.89 -1.74 -14.39
N GLY A 101 12.22 -2.88 -14.54
CA GLY A 101 12.49 -4.04 -13.71
C GLY A 101 11.91 -5.31 -14.31
N THR A 102 12.32 -6.43 -13.77
CA THR A 102 11.82 -7.73 -14.16
C THR A 102 11.81 -8.68 -12.97
N ILE A 103 10.86 -9.60 -12.98
CA ILE A 103 10.85 -10.77 -12.09
C ILE A 103 10.76 -12.00 -13.00
N VAL A 104 11.62 -12.97 -12.75
CA VAL A 104 11.67 -14.26 -13.44
C VAL A 104 11.65 -15.37 -12.41
N SER A 105 10.71 -16.29 -12.57
CA SER A 105 10.48 -17.47 -11.75
C SER A 105 9.93 -18.58 -12.66
N GLU A 106 9.94 -19.84 -12.22
CA GLU A 106 9.53 -20.98 -13.06
C GLU A 106 8.14 -20.84 -13.71
N GLN A 107 7.13 -20.37 -12.97
CA GLN A 107 5.76 -20.16 -13.46
C GLN A 107 5.35 -18.67 -13.44
N TYR A 108 6.31 -17.74 -13.51
CA TYR A 108 5.99 -16.32 -13.49
C TYR A 108 7.09 -15.46 -14.14
N HIS A 109 6.67 -14.61 -15.07
CA HIS A 109 7.54 -13.64 -15.72
C HIS A 109 6.87 -12.27 -15.75
N SER A 110 7.61 -11.23 -15.36
CA SER A 110 7.13 -9.85 -15.51
C SER A 110 8.23 -8.90 -15.97
N VAL A 111 7.82 -7.87 -16.70
CA VAL A 111 8.66 -6.76 -17.14
C VAL A 111 7.93 -5.46 -16.86
N LEU A 112 8.65 -4.53 -16.26
CA LEU A 112 8.20 -3.18 -15.93
C LEU A 112 9.04 -2.17 -16.70
N ALA A 113 8.37 -1.17 -17.26
CA ALA A 113 8.99 0.02 -17.82
C ALA A 113 8.22 1.26 -17.36
N GLY A 114 8.94 2.32 -17.02
CA GLY A 114 8.33 3.56 -16.58
C GLY A 114 9.29 4.73 -16.60
N PHE A 115 8.72 5.90 -16.37
CA PHE A 115 9.47 7.12 -16.20
C PHE A 115 8.88 7.97 -15.08
N ALA A 116 9.70 8.83 -14.52
CA ALA A 116 9.30 9.91 -13.63
C ALA A 116 9.90 11.22 -14.15
N HIS A 117 9.16 12.30 -13.97
CA HIS A 117 9.61 13.63 -14.40
C HIS A 117 9.20 14.67 -13.35
N ASP A 118 10.16 15.48 -12.93
CA ASP A 118 9.93 16.63 -12.07
C ASP A 118 9.67 17.88 -12.92
N PHE A 119 8.45 18.41 -12.85
CA PHE A 119 8.07 19.62 -13.59
C PHE A 119 8.50 20.92 -12.91
N SER A 120 9.34 20.86 -11.86
CA SER A 120 9.87 22.02 -11.13
C SER A 120 8.79 22.99 -10.65
N GLY A 121 8.41 22.90 -9.38
CA GLY A 121 7.39 23.78 -8.78
C GLY A 121 5.94 23.38 -9.07
N PHE A 122 5.69 22.59 -10.13
CA PHE A 122 4.39 21.94 -10.38
C PHE A 122 4.27 20.54 -9.76
N GLY A 123 5.36 20.02 -9.20
CA GLY A 123 5.46 18.68 -8.63
C GLY A 123 6.02 17.65 -9.63
N ALA A 124 6.09 16.41 -9.18
CA ALA A 124 6.64 15.30 -9.94
C ALA A 124 5.57 14.28 -10.30
N ILE A 125 5.64 13.75 -11.51
CA ILE A 125 4.81 12.63 -11.97
C ILE A 125 5.65 11.37 -12.13
N SER A 126 5.00 10.22 -12.03
CA SER A 126 5.54 8.93 -12.45
C SER A 126 4.46 8.11 -13.13
N LEU A 127 4.84 7.51 -14.25
CA LEU A 127 4.02 6.58 -15.02
C LEU A 127 4.80 5.30 -15.25
N ASP A 128 4.17 4.16 -14.98
CA ASP A 128 4.75 2.85 -15.24
C ASP A 128 3.73 1.85 -15.74
N VAL A 129 4.21 0.93 -16.58
CA VAL A 129 3.47 -0.24 -17.05
C VAL A 129 4.24 -1.49 -16.66
N THR A 130 3.52 -2.47 -16.13
CA THR A 130 4.05 -3.81 -15.86
C THR A 130 3.27 -4.81 -16.68
N HIS A 131 3.94 -5.59 -17.51
CA HIS A 131 3.37 -6.76 -18.15
C HIS A 131 3.77 -8.01 -17.36
N ALA A 132 2.82 -8.92 -17.14
CA ALA A 132 3.07 -10.18 -16.45
C ALA A 132 2.41 -11.35 -17.17
N ILE A 133 3.11 -12.49 -17.16
CA ILE A 133 2.62 -13.80 -17.59
C ILE A 133 2.75 -14.73 -16.39
N SER A 134 1.66 -15.41 -16.04
CA SER A 134 1.57 -16.36 -14.94
C SER A 134 1.07 -17.69 -15.47
N ASP A 135 1.90 -18.73 -15.34
CA ASP A 135 1.58 -20.09 -15.79
C ASP A 135 1.01 -20.93 -14.65
N ASP A 136 0.42 -22.07 -15.02
CA ASP A 136 -0.18 -23.07 -14.12
C ASP A 136 -1.22 -22.48 -13.15
N MET A 137 -2.08 -21.59 -13.66
CA MET A 137 -3.04 -20.82 -12.88
C MET A 137 -4.41 -21.51 -12.81
N GLY A 138 -4.91 -21.71 -11.59
CA GLY A 138 -6.24 -22.29 -11.34
C GLY A 138 -6.33 -23.79 -11.66
N PRO A 139 -7.54 -24.38 -11.52
CA PRO A 139 -7.73 -25.83 -11.64
C PRO A 139 -7.49 -26.38 -13.06
N ASP A 140 -7.52 -25.51 -14.06
CA ASP A 140 -7.30 -25.85 -15.48
C ASP A 140 -5.85 -25.60 -15.93
N SER A 141 -4.91 -25.28 -15.02
CA SER A 141 -3.50 -24.96 -15.32
C SER A 141 -3.33 -23.95 -16.46
N LYS A 142 -4.04 -22.83 -16.40
CA LYS A 142 -4.06 -21.82 -17.47
C LYS A 142 -2.80 -20.95 -17.44
N THR A 143 -2.40 -20.45 -18.61
CA THR A 143 -1.49 -19.31 -18.72
C THR A 143 -2.31 -18.02 -18.79
N LEU A 144 -2.11 -17.13 -17.82
CA LEU A 144 -2.74 -15.82 -17.75
C LEU A 144 -1.74 -14.73 -18.09
N SER A 145 -2.19 -13.72 -18.83
CA SER A 145 -1.36 -12.60 -19.26
C SER A 145 -2.11 -11.29 -19.08
N GLY A 146 -1.44 -10.26 -18.57
CA GLY A 146 -2.06 -8.97 -18.37
C GLY A 146 -1.08 -7.83 -18.13
N GLN A 147 -1.64 -6.65 -17.93
CA GLN A 147 -0.92 -5.41 -17.74
C GLN A 147 -1.44 -4.67 -16.50
N SER A 148 -0.52 -4.00 -15.81
CA SER A 148 -0.83 -3.07 -14.73
C SER A 148 -0.24 -1.71 -15.07
N PHE A 149 -1.09 -0.69 -15.04
CA PHE A 149 -0.74 0.70 -15.28
C PHE A 149 -0.78 1.46 -13.96
N ARG A 150 0.22 2.29 -13.72
CA ARG A 150 0.31 3.05 -12.48
C ARG A 150 0.72 4.49 -12.76
N PHE A 151 -0.06 5.40 -12.21
CA PHE A 151 0.19 6.83 -12.17
C PHE A 151 0.44 7.27 -10.74
N ARG A 152 1.44 8.11 -10.53
CA ARG A 152 1.79 8.71 -9.25
C ARG A 152 2.10 10.18 -9.44
N TYR A 153 1.64 11.00 -8.51
CA TYR A 153 1.91 12.42 -8.44
C TYR A 153 2.27 12.83 -7.03
N SER A 154 3.29 13.65 -6.88
CA SER A 154 3.70 14.22 -5.59
C SER A 154 4.02 15.70 -5.74
N LYS A 155 3.58 16.52 -4.79
CA LYS A 155 3.90 17.94 -4.75
C LYS A 155 4.05 18.43 -3.31
N SER A 156 5.18 19.06 -3.00
CA SER A 156 5.29 19.98 -1.87
C SER A 156 5.00 21.39 -2.36
N ILE A 157 4.15 22.13 -1.66
CA ILE A 157 3.92 23.56 -1.88
C ILE A 157 4.40 24.30 -0.64
N ASP A 158 5.63 24.82 -0.73
CA ASP A 158 6.27 25.51 0.40
C ASP A 158 5.58 26.85 0.72
N LEU A 159 4.94 27.50 -0.27
CA LEU A 159 4.27 28.80 -0.08
C LEU A 159 3.05 28.71 0.85
N THR A 160 2.34 27.59 0.82
CA THR A 160 1.10 27.38 1.59
C THR A 160 1.28 26.32 2.67
N ASP A 161 2.50 25.84 2.91
CA ASP A 161 2.80 24.71 3.79
C ASP A 161 1.87 23.49 3.50
N THR A 162 1.56 23.27 2.22
CA THR A 162 0.74 22.15 1.77
C THR A 162 1.65 21.05 1.24
N SER A 163 1.53 19.85 1.78
CA SER A 163 2.22 18.68 1.26
C SER A 163 1.19 17.68 0.71
N PHE A 164 1.20 17.53 -0.61
CA PHE A 164 0.58 16.40 -1.30
C PHE A 164 1.64 15.30 -1.41
N SER A 165 1.74 14.48 -0.36
CA SER A 165 2.81 13.48 -0.27
C SER A 165 2.68 12.41 -1.36
N LEU A 166 1.45 11.97 -1.66
CA LEU A 166 1.18 11.14 -2.84
C LEU A 166 -0.30 11.18 -3.26
N ILE A 167 -0.55 11.35 -4.55
CA ILE A 167 -1.76 10.89 -5.25
C ILE A 167 -1.35 9.77 -6.20
N GLY A 168 -1.94 8.59 -6.04
CA GLY A 168 -1.62 7.40 -6.80
C GLY A 168 -2.88 6.74 -7.35
N TYR A 169 -2.80 6.28 -8.59
CA TYR A 169 -3.82 5.42 -9.19
C TYR A 169 -3.16 4.25 -9.91
N ARG A 170 -3.62 3.06 -9.62
CA ARG A 170 -3.19 1.82 -10.28
C ARG A 170 -4.41 1.12 -10.85
N TYR A 171 -4.29 0.62 -12.07
CA TYR A 171 -5.28 -0.23 -12.72
C TYR A 171 -4.60 -1.48 -13.29
N SER A 172 -5.19 -2.64 -13.07
CA SER A 172 -4.69 -3.93 -13.52
C SER A 172 -5.77 -4.65 -14.33
N THR A 173 -5.41 -5.17 -15.50
CA THR A 173 -6.32 -5.99 -16.29
C THR A 173 -6.61 -7.31 -15.57
N SER A 174 -7.73 -7.97 -15.90
CA SER A 174 -8.14 -9.21 -15.24
C SER A 174 -7.15 -10.38 -15.43
N GLY A 175 -6.26 -10.31 -16.43
CA GLY A 175 -5.20 -11.29 -16.63
C GLY A 175 -3.89 -10.95 -15.91
N TYR A 176 -3.77 -9.77 -15.29
CA TYR A 176 -2.56 -9.36 -14.57
C TYR A 176 -2.58 -9.86 -13.14
N TYR A 177 -1.67 -10.77 -12.80
CA TYR A 177 -1.39 -11.14 -11.41
C TYR A 177 -0.01 -10.59 -11.02
N SER A 178 0.09 -9.97 -9.85
CA SER A 178 1.40 -9.72 -9.24
C SER A 178 2.05 -11.06 -8.84
N PHE A 179 3.37 -11.06 -8.64
CA PHE A 179 4.10 -12.29 -8.27
C PHE A 179 3.52 -12.96 -7.01
N ASN A 180 3.11 -12.15 -6.02
CA ASN A 180 2.49 -12.64 -4.79
C ASN A 180 1.08 -13.20 -5.04
N GLU A 181 0.24 -12.48 -5.80
CA GLU A 181 -1.10 -12.96 -6.17
C GLU A 181 -1.03 -14.26 -6.97
N ALA A 182 -0.08 -14.40 -7.91
CA ALA A 182 0.10 -15.61 -8.71
C ALA A 182 0.49 -16.82 -7.85
N ILE A 183 1.41 -16.65 -6.91
CA ILE A 183 1.79 -17.72 -5.96
C ILE A 183 0.59 -18.12 -5.10
N ASN A 184 -0.16 -17.15 -4.57
CA ASN A 184 -1.31 -17.43 -3.71
C ASN A 184 -2.44 -18.13 -4.48
N ALA A 185 -2.73 -17.68 -5.70
CA ALA A 185 -3.76 -18.27 -6.55
C ALA A 185 -3.43 -19.74 -6.91
N ARG A 186 -2.15 -20.03 -7.22
CA ARG A 186 -1.68 -21.41 -7.45
C ARG A 186 -1.72 -22.27 -6.19
N ALA A 187 -1.25 -21.73 -5.07
CA ALA A 187 -1.26 -22.39 -3.78
C ALA A 187 -2.67 -22.87 -3.38
N ASN A 188 -3.69 -22.06 -3.72
CA ASN A 188 -5.11 -22.35 -3.46
C ASN A 188 -5.81 -23.11 -4.60
N ASN A 189 -5.11 -23.36 -5.71
CA ASN A 189 -5.67 -23.94 -6.94
C ASN A 189 -6.99 -23.27 -7.39
N SER A 190 -7.13 -21.96 -7.19
CA SER A 190 -8.36 -21.21 -7.43
C SER A 190 -8.06 -19.81 -7.95
N LEU A 191 -8.86 -19.37 -8.94
CA LEU A 191 -8.91 -17.99 -9.42
C LEU A 191 -10.08 -17.21 -8.81
N GLU A 192 -10.99 -17.92 -8.16
CA GLU A 192 -12.13 -17.40 -7.42
C GLU A 192 -11.69 -16.99 -6.00
N PRO A 193 -12.39 -16.03 -5.36
CA PRO A 193 -12.07 -15.66 -4.00
C PRO A 193 -12.22 -16.90 -3.11
N TYR A 194 -11.17 -17.29 -2.41
CA TYR A 194 -11.32 -18.24 -1.32
C TYR A 194 -11.89 -17.47 -0.13
N VAL A 195 -13.15 -17.73 0.22
CA VAL A 195 -13.76 -17.31 1.47
C VAL A 195 -13.98 -18.58 2.28
N ASP A 196 -13.14 -18.82 3.29
CA ASP A 196 -13.39 -19.95 4.19
C ASP A 196 -14.55 -19.60 5.12
N GLU A 197 -15.74 -20.08 4.78
CA GLU A 197 -16.96 -19.88 5.57
C GLU A 197 -16.91 -20.63 6.93
N THR A 198 -15.97 -21.57 7.12
CA THR A 198 -15.87 -22.40 8.32
C THR A 198 -14.95 -21.85 9.42
N LEU A 199 -14.18 -20.79 9.16
CA LEU A 199 -13.30 -20.12 10.14
C LEU A 199 -14.04 -19.10 11.03
N THR A 200 -15.33 -19.28 11.25
CA THR A 200 -16.20 -18.28 11.89
C THR A 200 -16.12 -18.23 13.42
N GLU A 201 -15.43 -19.16 14.10
CA GLU A 201 -15.46 -19.17 15.58
C GLU A 201 -14.15 -19.27 16.35
N SER A 202 -13.01 -19.74 15.81
CA SER A 202 -11.81 -19.94 16.69
C SER A 202 -10.43 -19.97 16.03
N ALA A 203 -10.30 -19.76 14.73
CA ALA A 203 -9.02 -19.92 14.04
C ALA A 203 -8.62 -18.62 13.33
N MET A 204 -7.44 -18.13 13.72
CA MET A 204 -6.61 -17.12 13.06
C MET A 204 -7.16 -16.70 11.69
N TYR A 205 -7.93 -15.61 11.69
CA TYR A 205 -8.23 -14.84 10.48
C TYR A 205 -6.90 -14.71 9.74
N THR A 206 -6.77 -15.32 8.58
CA THR A 206 -5.59 -15.15 7.73
C THR A 206 -5.97 -14.07 6.72
N PRO A 207 -5.77 -12.77 7.04
CA PRO A 207 -6.13 -11.65 6.16
C PRO A 207 -5.29 -11.61 4.87
N TYR A 208 -4.44 -12.62 4.64
CA TYR A 208 -3.66 -12.81 3.41
C TYR A 208 -4.48 -13.19 2.18
N LEU A 209 -5.80 -13.29 2.30
CA LEU A 209 -6.71 -13.39 1.16
C LEU A 209 -6.74 -12.05 0.42
N SER A 210 -5.65 -11.78 -0.29
CA SER A 210 -5.50 -10.66 -1.19
C SER A 210 -6.39 -10.93 -2.39
N GLY A 211 -7.53 -10.24 -2.47
CA GLY A 211 -8.36 -10.26 -3.66
C GLY A 211 -7.55 -9.92 -4.91
N HIS A 212 -8.01 -10.42 -6.06
CA HIS A 212 -7.40 -10.13 -7.36
C HIS A 212 -7.59 -8.65 -7.69
N MET A 213 -6.55 -7.85 -7.47
CA MET A 213 -6.68 -6.39 -7.46
C MET A 213 -6.99 -5.85 -8.86
N LYS A 214 -8.09 -5.11 -8.98
CA LYS A 214 -8.51 -4.43 -10.22
C LYS A 214 -7.97 -3.01 -10.27
N SER A 215 -8.21 -2.23 -9.22
CA SER A 215 -7.73 -0.87 -9.14
C SER A 215 -7.44 -0.46 -7.71
N SER A 216 -6.47 0.43 -7.53
CA SER A 216 -6.19 1.04 -6.24
C SER A 216 -5.96 2.54 -6.42
N PHE A 217 -6.69 3.32 -5.64
CA PHE A 217 -6.53 4.76 -5.53
C PHE A 217 -6.01 5.07 -4.13
N THR A 218 -4.98 5.93 -4.06
CA THR A 218 -4.42 6.41 -2.80
C THR A 218 -4.21 7.91 -2.89
N ALA A 219 -4.61 8.65 -1.86
CA ALA A 219 -4.35 10.06 -1.71
C ALA A 219 -3.94 10.37 -0.27
N ASN A 220 -2.83 11.07 -0.10
CA ASN A 220 -2.34 11.54 1.19
C ASN A 220 -2.06 13.04 1.07
N VAL A 221 -2.79 13.83 1.84
CA VAL A 221 -2.73 15.29 1.83
C VAL A 221 -2.56 15.78 3.26
N SER A 222 -1.62 16.68 3.46
CA SER A 222 -1.44 17.40 4.71
C SER A 222 -1.30 18.88 4.43
N GLN A 223 -1.95 19.72 5.22
CA GLN A 223 -2.02 21.15 5.03
C GLN A 223 -1.83 21.83 6.39
N GLN A 224 -0.82 22.67 6.50
CA GLN A 224 -0.69 23.56 7.66
C GLN A 224 -1.42 24.87 7.36
N PHE A 225 -2.07 25.43 8.37
CA PHE A 225 -2.76 26.72 8.33
C PHE A 225 -2.08 27.73 9.26
N GLY A 226 -0.75 27.71 9.31
CA GLY A 226 0.06 28.51 10.23
C GLY A 226 -0.38 28.30 11.70
N SER A 227 -0.76 29.39 12.36
CA SER A 227 -1.20 29.39 13.77
C SER A 227 -2.59 28.80 13.99
N TYR A 228 -3.41 28.62 12.94
CA TYR A 228 -4.76 28.07 13.08
C TYR A 228 -4.77 26.56 13.27
N GLY A 229 -3.64 25.89 13.03
CA GLY A 229 -3.50 24.45 13.15
C GLY A 229 -3.07 23.81 11.83
N GLY A 230 -3.30 22.51 11.70
CA GLY A 230 -3.04 21.74 10.50
C GLY A 230 -4.07 20.63 10.33
N MET A 231 -4.29 20.22 9.09
CA MET A 231 -5.12 19.07 8.76
C MET A 231 -4.34 18.02 7.99
N TYR A 232 -4.83 16.78 8.06
CA TYR A 232 -4.43 15.73 7.14
C TYR A 232 -5.64 14.94 6.66
N ALA A 233 -5.49 14.35 5.49
CA ALA A 233 -6.44 13.43 4.89
C ALA A 233 -5.68 12.29 4.22
N ASN A 234 -6.01 11.06 4.62
CA ASN A 234 -5.52 9.84 3.98
C ASN A 234 -6.74 9.08 3.44
N LEU A 235 -6.69 8.73 2.17
CA LEU A 235 -7.73 8.00 1.47
C LEU A 235 -7.10 6.87 0.68
N THR A 236 -7.58 5.65 0.89
CA THR A 236 -7.26 4.50 0.05
C THR A 236 -8.57 3.83 -0.35
N LYS A 237 -8.70 3.47 -1.64
CA LYS A 237 -9.78 2.64 -2.13
C LYS A 237 -9.23 1.61 -3.10
N THR A 238 -9.46 0.34 -2.81
CA THR A 238 -9.04 -0.78 -3.64
C THR A 238 -10.26 -1.59 -4.07
N ASP A 239 -10.42 -1.72 -5.39
CA ASP A 239 -11.43 -2.56 -6.03
C ASP A 239 -10.76 -3.85 -6.52
N TYR A 240 -11.54 -4.93 -6.55
CA TYR A 240 -11.08 -6.25 -6.94
C TYR A 240 -11.92 -6.81 -8.07
N TRP A 241 -11.35 -7.70 -8.88
CA TRP A 241 -12.09 -8.43 -9.91
C TRP A 241 -12.98 -9.52 -9.32
N ASN A 242 -12.55 -10.09 -8.20
CA ASN A 242 -13.14 -11.28 -7.61
C ASN A 242 -13.78 -11.03 -6.24
N LEU A 243 -13.96 -9.77 -5.82
CA LEU A 243 -14.71 -9.41 -4.61
C LEU A 243 -15.82 -8.43 -4.94
N ALA A 244 -16.99 -8.62 -4.31
CA ALA A 244 -18.16 -7.75 -4.51
C ALA A 244 -18.02 -6.39 -3.81
N LYS A 245 -17.25 -6.32 -2.71
CA LYS A 245 -16.98 -5.09 -1.96
C LYS A 245 -15.58 -4.58 -2.23
N SER A 246 -15.44 -3.27 -2.30
CA SER A 246 -14.16 -2.57 -2.30
C SER A 246 -13.64 -2.41 -0.87
N ASN A 247 -12.33 -2.40 -0.69
CA ASN A 247 -11.72 -1.98 0.56
C ASN A 247 -11.50 -0.47 0.51
N THR A 248 -12.10 0.29 1.43
CA THR A 248 -11.95 1.74 1.53
C THR A 248 -11.51 2.13 2.93
N SER A 249 -10.45 2.91 3.01
CA SER A 249 -9.96 3.50 4.26
C SER A 249 -9.88 5.00 4.10
N VAL A 250 -10.57 5.72 4.97
CA VAL A 250 -10.58 7.19 5.04
C VAL A 250 -10.15 7.60 6.43
N GLN A 251 -9.19 8.51 6.51
CA GLN A 251 -8.78 9.13 7.77
C GLN A 251 -8.64 10.63 7.56
N LEU A 252 -9.30 11.41 8.39
CA LEU A 252 -9.19 12.86 8.42
C LEU A 252 -8.78 13.27 9.82
N GLY A 253 -7.86 14.20 9.93
CA GLY A 253 -7.49 14.78 11.21
C GLY A 253 -7.30 16.28 11.13
N TYR A 254 -7.66 16.97 12.20
CA TYR A 254 -7.43 18.40 12.39
C TYR A 254 -6.83 18.65 13.76
N SER A 255 -5.70 19.34 13.78
CA SER A 255 -4.93 19.61 14.98
C SER A 255 -4.74 21.11 15.12
N PHE A 256 -5.14 21.69 16.25
CA PHE A 256 -4.96 23.13 16.51
C PHE A 256 -4.58 23.37 17.97
N SER A 257 -4.10 24.58 18.27
CA SER A 257 -3.70 24.96 19.62
C SER A 257 -4.38 26.25 20.05
N VAL A 258 -4.85 26.30 21.30
CA VAL A 258 -5.41 27.49 21.93
C VAL A 258 -4.70 27.72 23.26
N GLY A 259 -3.92 28.78 23.35
CA GLY A 259 -3.04 29.02 24.48
C GLY A 259 -2.03 27.88 24.63
N ARG A 260 -2.01 27.23 25.80
CA ARG A 260 -1.15 26.06 26.07
C ARG A 260 -1.79 24.75 25.64
N ALA A 261 -3.11 24.73 25.40
CA ALA A 261 -3.83 23.50 25.09
C ALA A 261 -3.73 23.16 23.60
N SER A 262 -3.43 21.90 23.29
CA SER A 262 -3.48 21.32 21.95
C SER A 262 -4.70 20.43 21.81
N TYR A 263 -5.41 20.53 20.69
CA TYR A 263 -6.63 19.81 20.37
C TYR A 263 -6.42 19.02 19.09
N ASN A 264 -6.84 17.76 19.06
CA ASN A 264 -6.79 16.89 17.88
C ASN A 264 -8.16 16.26 17.66
N LEU A 265 -8.76 16.54 16.52
CA LEU A 265 -9.99 15.93 16.05
C LEU A 265 -9.63 14.88 14.99
N GLY A 266 -10.16 13.68 15.12
CA GLY A 266 -9.92 12.59 14.19
C GLY A 266 -11.22 11.92 13.75
N LEU A 267 -11.37 11.72 12.45
CA LEU A 267 -12.42 10.91 11.84
C LEU A 267 -11.75 9.78 11.08
N ALA A 268 -12.22 8.55 11.27
CA ALA A 268 -11.80 7.42 10.44
C ALA A 268 -12.99 6.56 10.05
N GLN A 269 -12.92 6.04 8.83
CA GLN A 269 -13.85 5.05 8.30
C GLN A 269 -13.06 3.97 7.58
N ASN A 270 -13.32 2.72 7.92
CA ASN A 270 -12.80 1.55 7.23
C ASN A 270 -13.99 0.71 6.77
N SER A 271 -14.06 0.41 5.48
CA SER A 271 -15.00 -0.52 4.89
C SER A 271 -14.25 -1.55 4.05
N GLY A 272 -14.75 -2.78 3.99
CA GLY A 272 -14.10 -3.88 3.29
C GLY A 272 -14.86 -5.19 3.47
N VAL A 273 -14.12 -6.28 3.70
CA VAL A 273 -14.73 -7.56 4.08
C VAL A 273 -15.20 -7.47 5.54
N GLY A 274 -16.52 -7.59 5.75
CA GLY A 274 -17.16 -7.42 7.05
C GLY A 274 -18.01 -6.15 7.15
N ASP A 275 -18.21 -5.69 8.39
CA ASP A 275 -18.97 -4.48 8.73
C ASP A 275 -18.14 -3.21 8.58
N ASP A 276 -18.81 -2.11 8.24
CA ASP A 276 -18.20 -0.80 8.17
C ASP A 276 -17.90 -0.28 9.58
N ILE A 277 -16.65 0.06 9.85
CA ILE A 277 -16.23 0.64 11.12
C ILE A 277 -16.02 2.14 10.94
N ARG A 278 -16.62 2.93 11.83
CA ARG A 278 -16.51 4.40 11.84
C ARG A 278 -16.13 4.86 13.23
N SER A 279 -15.15 5.75 13.32
CA SER A 279 -14.69 6.31 14.59
C SER A 279 -14.57 7.83 14.52
N VAL A 280 -15.03 8.48 15.58
CA VAL A 280 -14.85 9.92 15.83
C VAL A 280 -14.07 10.06 17.13
N SER A 281 -13.06 10.93 17.14
CA SER A 281 -12.17 11.09 18.27
C SER A 281 -11.81 12.56 18.50
N LEU A 282 -11.72 12.93 19.77
CA LEU A 282 -11.22 14.23 20.24
C LEU A 282 -10.18 13.96 21.33
N SER A 283 -8.97 14.50 21.15
CA SER A 283 -7.90 14.46 22.13
C SER A 283 -7.49 15.88 22.51
N VAL A 284 -7.30 16.12 23.81
CA VAL A 284 -6.89 17.40 24.37
C VAL A 284 -5.64 17.18 25.21
N SER A 285 -4.58 17.95 24.95
CA SER A 285 -3.32 17.91 25.68
C SER A 285 -3.02 19.28 26.25
N ILE A 286 -2.79 19.35 27.57
CA ILE A 286 -2.47 20.59 28.28
C ILE A 286 -1.14 20.38 29.02
N PRO A 287 -0.04 21.03 28.60
CA PRO A 287 1.20 21.00 29.32
C PRO A 287 1.07 21.81 30.62
N LEU A 288 1.35 21.17 31.75
CA LEU A 288 1.23 21.74 33.09
C LEU A 288 2.54 22.40 33.58
N GLY A 289 3.64 22.24 32.85
CA GLY A 289 4.96 22.81 33.13
C GLY A 289 5.21 24.06 32.32
#